data_AF-A0A6P1D5X5-F1
#
_entry.id   AF-A0A6P1D5X5-F1
#
_cell.length_a   1.000
_cell.length_b   1.000
_cell.length_c   1.000
_cell.angle_alpha   90.00
_cell.angle_beta   90.00
_cell.angle_gamma   90.00
#
_symmetry.space_group_name_H-M   'P 1'
#
loop_
_entity.id
_entity.type
_entity.pdbx_description
1 polymer ?
#
loop_
_entity_poly.entity_id
_entity_poly.type
_entity_poly.pdbx_seq_one_letter_code
_entity_poly.pdbx_strand_id
1 'polypeptide(L)'
;MAYMIGLLQTDGSHEGSIEAKGRVSLELAIRDERILARVAEILPCYSSITYRTRATNFADNYQTATSRFFDQEVRQSIASLGVTVGAKSWTIHPPDRPFAEADYVRGLLDGDGSVGFTCKGEPFIRFVTASPAAAAFFCRTIRRVCGVTRTASPTDGTESSM
;
A
#
# COMPACT_ATOMS: atom_id res chain seq x y z
N MET A 1 -7.32 -1.80 11.50
CA MET A 1 -6.43 -0.63 11.36
C MET A 1 -5.08 -0.94 10.74
N ALA A 2 -4.28 -1.90 11.25
CA ALA A 2 -2.96 -2.21 10.71
C ALA A 2 -2.94 -2.53 9.19
N TYR A 3 -3.90 -3.33 8.72
CA TYR A 3 -4.12 -3.59 7.30
C TYR A 3 -4.27 -2.32 6.45
N MET A 4 -5.16 -1.42 6.88
CA MET A 4 -5.45 -0.19 6.15
C MET A 4 -4.22 0.73 6.10
N ILE A 5 -3.39 0.74 7.14
CA ILE A 5 -2.14 1.51 7.11
C ILE A 5 -1.17 0.95 6.07
N GLY A 6 -0.97 -0.37 6.02
CA GLY A 6 -0.13 -0.99 4.99
C GLY A 6 -0.64 -0.66 3.58
N LEU A 7 -1.95 -0.79 3.36
CA LEU A 7 -2.57 -0.51 2.06
C LEU A 7 -2.53 0.99 1.69
N LEU A 8 -2.69 1.90 2.66
CA LEU A 8 -2.55 3.34 2.43
C LEU A 8 -1.09 3.73 2.16
N GLN A 9 -0.12 3.02 2.73
CA GLN A 9 1.30 3.25 2.48
C GLN A 9 1.70 2.84 1.05
N THR A 10 1.07 1.83 0.46
CA THR A 10 1.29 1.42 -0.93
C THR A 10 0.42 2.24 -1.90
N ASP A 11 -0.90 2.04 -1.89
CA ASP A 11 -1.83 2.57 -2.91
C ASP A 11 -2.56 3.85 -2.50
N GLY A 12 -2.37 4.32 -1.26
CA GLY A 12 -3.00 5.55 -0.79
C GLY A 12 -2.37 6.85 -1.30
N SER A 13 -2.96 7.98 -0.99
CA SER A 13 -2.28 9.28 -1.03
C SER A 13 -2.74 10.13 0.13
N HIS A 14 -1.85 10.95 0.69
CA HIS A 14 -2.20 11.99 1.65
C HIS A 14 -1.75 13.34 1.08
N GLU A 15 -2.70 14.23 0.84
CA GLU A 15 -2.51 15.47 0.12
C GLU A 15 -3.05 16.67 0.93
N GLY A 16 -2.46 17.85 0.70
CA GLY A 16 -2.84 19.09 1.36
C GLY A 16 -2.12 19.29 2.69
N SER A 17 -2.82 19.80 3.69
CA SER A 17 -2.26 20.08 5.01
C SER A 17 -2.83 19.14 6.07
N ILE A 18 -1.99 18.68 7.00
CA ILE A 18 -2.41 17.93 8.18
C ILE A 18 -3.24 18.81 9.13
N GLU A 19 -2.88 20.09 9.27
CA GLU A 19 -3.51 21.05 10.20
C GLU A 19 -4.67 21.84 9.59
N ALA A 20 -4.92 21.69 8.29
CA ALA A 20 -5.94 22.44 7.57
C ALA A 20 -6.58 21.57 6.48
N LYS A 21 -6.95 22.18 5.34
CA LYS A 21 -7.57 21.49 4.22
C LYS A 21 -6.60 20.42 3.67
N GLY A 22 -7.06 19.18 3.69
CA GLY A 22 -6.33 18.04 3.17
C GLY A 22 -7.27 16.86 2.93
N ARG A 23 -6.73 15.80 2.35
CA ARG A 23 -7.46 14.56 2.10
C ARG A 23 -6.53 13.36 2.15
N VAL A 24 -7.10 12.22 2.49
CA VAL A 24 -6.48 10.92 2.21
C VAL A 24 -7.34 10.20 1.20
N SER A 25 -6.68 9.57 0.23
CA SER A 25 -7.33 8.79 -0.83
C SER A 25 -6.77 7.37 -0.85
N LEU A 26 -7.57 6.41 -1.29
CA LEU A 26 -7.16 5.05 -1.63
C LEU A 26 -7.79 4.69 -2.98
N GLU A 27 -6.97 4.53 -4.02
CA GLU A 27 -7.40 4.17 -5.38
C GLU A 27 -7.06 2.69 -5.65
N LEU A 28 -8.07 1.90 -6.02
CA LEU A 28 -7.90 0.47 -6.35
C LEU A 28 -8.55 0.17 -7.70
N ALA A 29 -8.17 -0.95 -8.32
CA ALA A 29 -8.87 -1.49 -9.47
C ALA A 29 -10.35 -1.77 -9.12
N ILE A 30 -11.26 -1.60 -10.09
CA ILE A 30 -12.71 -1.75 -9.84
C ILE A 30 -13.09 -3.12 -9.26
N ARG A 31 -12.37 -4.18 -9.65
CA ARG A 31 -12.58 -5.54 -9.14
C ARG A 31 -12.39 -5.66 -7.61
N ASP A 32 -11.64 -4.73 -7.04
CA ASP A 32 -11.25 -4.68 -5.64
C ASP A 32 -12.09 -3.65 -4.84
N GLU A 33 -13.16 -3.09 -5.43
CA GLU A 33 -13.99 -2.04 -4.81
C GLU A 33 -14.56 -2.43 -3.43
N ARG A 34 -14.78 -3.73 -3.19
CA ARG A 34 -15.30 -4.23 -1.92
C ARG A 34 -14.34 -3.95 -0.77
N ILE A 35 -13.03 -3.87 -1.03
CA ILE A 35 -12.03 -3.47 -0.04
C ILE A 35 -12.30 -2.03 0.40
N LEU A 36 -12.60 -1.13 -0.53
CA LEU A 36 -12.94 0.26 -0.22
C LEU A 36 -14.21 0.37 0.62
N ALA A 37 -15.23 -0.45 0.34
CA ALA A 37 -16.44 -0.50 1.16
C ALA A 37 -16.14 -0.95 2.60
N ARG A 38 -15.30 -1.98 2.78
CA ARG A 38 -14.86 -2.41 4.12
C ARG A 38 -14.01 -1.36 4.83
N VAL A 39 -13.15 -0.66 4.11
CA VAL A 39 -12.38 0.46 4.66
C VAL A 39 -13.32 1.57 5.13
N ALA A 40 -14.35 1.90 4.35
CA ALA A 40 -15.35 2.90 4.72
C ALA A 40 -16.12 2.53 6.00
N GLU A 41 -16.44 1.24 6.20
CA GLU A 41 -17.14 0.75 7.40
C GLU A 41 -16.32 0.90 8.69
N ILE A 42 -14.98 0.81 8.60
CA ILE A 42 -14.09 0.86 9.77
C ILE A 42 -13.52 2.25 10.05
N LEU A 43 -13.64 3.18 9.10
CA LEU A 43 -13.13 4.54 9.26
C LEU A 43 -14.02 5.29 10.27
N PRO A 44 -13.44 5.98 11.26
CA PRO A 44 -14.20 6.77 12.23
C PRO A 44 -14.66 8.12 11.64
N CYS A 45 -14.84 8.20 10.32
CA CYS A 45 -15.31 9.38 9.62
C CYS A 45 -15.99 8.97 8.31
N TYR A 46 -16.79 9.88 7.76
CA TYR A 46 -17.34 9.69 6.42
C TYR A 46 -16.24 9.62 5.37
N SER A 47 -16.34 8.62 4.49
CA SER A 47 -15.56 8.52 3.26
C SER A 47 -16.49 8.35 2.06
N SER A 48 -16.16 8.98 0.94
CA SER A 48 -16.90 8.82 -0.31
C SER A 48 -16.13 7.95 -1.30
N ILE A 49 -16.84 7.10 -2.03
CA ILE A 49 -16.28 6.29 -3.12
C ILE A 49 -16.69 6.91 -4.45
N THR A 50 -15.72 7.14 -5.32
CA THR A 50 -15.92 7.65 -6.69
C THR A 50 -15.27 6.71 -7.70
N TYR A 51 -15.76 6.72 -8.93
CA TYR A 51 -15.28 5.83 -9.99
C TYR A 51 -14.61 6.62 -11.10
N ARG A 52 -13.59 6.02 -11.74
CA ARG A 52 -12.90 6.60 -12.88
C ARG A 52 -12.54 5.53 -13.91
N THR A 53 -12.82 5.83 -15.18
CA THR A 53 -12.37 5.05 -16.34
C THR A 53 -11.29 5.85 -17.08
N ARG A 54 -10.18 5.21 -17.45
CA ARG A 54 -9.13 5.81 -18.27
C ARG A 54 -8.49 4.79 -19.21
N ALA A 55 -8.00 5.24 -20.35
CA ALA A 55 -7.02 4.49 -21.11
C ALA A 55 -5.67 4.57 -20.38
N THR A 56 -4.94 3.45 -20.38
CA THR A 56 -3.58 3.30 -19.86
C THR A 56 -2.74 2.63 -20.94
N ASN A 57 -1.41 2.67 -20.81
CA ASN A 57 -0.50 1.98 -21.74
C ASN A 57 -0.74 0.46 -21.83
N PHE A 58 -1.52 -0.11 -20.91
CA PHE A 58 -1.81 -1.55 -20.82
C PHE A 58 -3.26 -1.92 -21.14
N ALA A 59 -4.18 -0.96 -21.13
CA ALA A 59 -5.61 -1.21 -21.32
C ALA A 59 -6.38 0.07 -21.66
N ASP A 60 -7.28 0.02 -22.64
CA ASP A 60 -8.08 1.16 -23.11
C ASP A 60 -9.22 1.54 -22.15
N ASN A 61 -9.67 0.62 -21.31
CA ASN A 61 -10.82 0.78 -20.41
C ASN A 61 -10.48 0.42 -18.96
N TYR A 62 -9.34 0.90 -18.45
CA TYR A 62 -8.97 0.63 -17.06
C TYR A 62 -9.89 1.40 -16.09
N GLN A 63 -10.60 0.65 -15.26
CA GLN A 63 -11.55 1.18 -14.29
C GLN A 63 -11.00 1.09 -12.87
N THR A 64 -11.17 2.17 -12.13
CA THR A 64 -10.73 2.31 -10.74
C THR A 64 -11.86 2.84 -9.88
N ALA A 65 -11.84 2.45 -8.61
CA ALA A 65 -12.63 3.05 -7.56
C ALA A 65 -11.67 3.78 -6.60
N THR A 66 -12.06 4.94 -6.10
CA THR A 66 -11.27 5.72 -5.14
C THR A 66 -12.12 6.07 -3.94
N SER A 67 -11.70 5.65 -2.74
CA SER A 67 -12.25 6.15 -1.48
C SER A 67 -11.50 7.41 -1.05
N ARG A 68 -12.21 8.43 -0.57
CA ARG A 68 -11.61 9.66 -0.02
C ARG A 68 -12.27 10.09 1.28
N PHE A 69 -11.46 10.58 2.21
CA PHE A 69 -11.94 11.24 3.42
C PHE A 69 -11.12 12.50 3.74
N PHE A 70 -11.76 13.41 4.46
CA PHE A 70 -11.27 14.77 4.67
C PHE A 70 -11.17 15.16 6.15
N ASP A 71 -11.70 14.32 7.04
CA ASP A 71 -11.72 14.56 8.48
C ASP A 71 -10.30 14.80 9.02
N GLN A 72 -10.10 15.90 9.74
CA GLN A 72 -8.77 16.33 10.18
C GLN A 72 -8.17 15.42 11.24
N GLU A 73 -8.95 15.01 12.23
CA GLU A 73 -8.47 14.18 13.33
C GLU A 73 -8.07 12.79 12.80
N VAL A 74 -8.87 12.23 11.90
CA VAL A 74 -8.55 10.95 11.26
C VAL A 74 -7.29 11.05 10.40
N ARG A 75 -7.11 12.15 9.65
CA ARG A 75 -5.90 12.38 8.85
C ARG A 75 -4.66 12.57 9.71
N GLN A 76 -4.76 13.29 10.82
CA GLN A 76 -3.67 13.42 11.81
C GLN A 76 -3.29 12.06 12.40
N SER A 77 -4.28 11.26 12.80
CA SER A 77 -4.06 9.91 13.33
C SER A 77 -3.39 9.00 12.29
N ILE A 78 -3.81 9.05 11.03
CA ILE A 78 -3.20 8.29 9.92
C ILE A 78 -1.78 8.78 9.60
N ALA A 79 -1.52 10.09 9.65
CA ALA A 79 -0.17 10.62 9.51
C ALA A 79 0.75 10.15 10.64
N SER A 80 0.27 10.11 11.89
CA SER A 80 1.02 9.59 13.04
C SER A 80 1.38 8.10 12.93
N LEU A 81 0.73 7.37 12.01
CA LEU A 81 0.98 5.96 11.70
C LEU A 81 1.92 5.76 10.51
N GLY A 82 2.52 6.83 9.98
CA GLY A 82 3.47 6.76 8.87
C GLY A 82 2.84 6.93 7.49
N VAL A 83 1.59 7.40 7.38
CA VAL A 83 0.98 7.82 6.09
C VAL A 83 1.05 9.35 5.99
N THR A 84 2.25 9.86 5.79
CA THR A 84 2.55 11.30 5.76
C THR A 84 2.06 11.95 4.48
N VAL A 85 1.86 13.28 4.51
CA VAL A 85 1.57 14.08 3.33
C VAL A 85 2.73 14.03 2.33
N GLY A 86 2.41 13.93 1.03
CA GLY A 86 3.37 14.03 -0.06
C GLY A 86 3.93 12.68 -0.52
N ALA A 87 5.08 12.73 -1.20
CA ALA A 87 5.71 11.53 -1.76
C ALA A 87 6.16 10.59 -0.63
N LYS A 88 5.70 9.34 -0.68
CA LYS A 88 5.89 8.35 0.39
C LYS A 88 6.80 7.18 0.00
N SER A 89 7.15 7.03 -1.28
CA SER A 89 7.82 5.82 -1.81
C SER A 89 9.09 5.43 -1.04
N TRP A 90 9.86 6.40 -0.55
CA TRP A 90 11.10 6.18 0.21
C TRP A 90 10.93 6.25 1.73
N THR A 91 9.81 6.80 2.21
CA THR A 91 9.63 7.21 3.61
C THR A 91 8.63 6.34 4.38
N ILE A 92 7.84 5.49 3.70
CA ILE A 92 6.96 4.55 4.39
C ILE A 92 7.77 3.65 5.33
N HIS A 93 7.24 3.41 6.51
CA HIS A 93 7.84 2.53 7.51
C HIS A 93 6.72 1.88 8.32
N PRO A 94 6.96 0.69 8.91
CA PRO A 94 6.00 0.08 9.81
C PRO A 94 5.67 1.02 10.97
N PRO A 95 4.44 0.99 11.53
CA PRO A 95 4.09 1.83 12.67
C PRO A 95 5.04 1.63 13.87
N ASP A 96 5.43 2.72 14.53
CA ASP A 96 6.37 2.71 15.67
C ASP A 96 5.76 2.21 17.00
N ARG A 97 4.48 1.81 16.98
CA ARG A 97 3.71 1.32 18.14
C ARG A 97 3.20 -0.08 17.88
N PRO A 98 2.93 -0.93 18.89
CA PRO A 98 2.45 -2.29 18.67
C PRO A 98 1.25 -2.36 17.72
N PHE A 99 1.30 -3.27 16.75
CA PHE A 99 0.26 -3.49 15.76
C PHE A 99 0.16 -4.97 15.38
N ALA A 100 -0.97 -5.37 14.79
CA ALA A 100 -1.13 -6.70 14.21
C ALA A 100 -0.27 -6.83 12.94
N GLU A 101 0.93 -7.38 13.08
CA GLU A 101 1.90 -7.44 11.97
C GLU A 101 1.38 -8.21 10.76
N ALA A 102 0.66 -9.32 10.97
CA ALA A 102 0.09 -10.10 9.87
C ALA A 102 -0.88 -9.28 9.00
N ASP A 103 -1.71 -8.45 9.65
CA ASP A 103 -2.63 -7.56 8.95
C ASP A 103 -1.90 -6.48 8.16
N TYR A 104 -0.87 -5.87 8.75
CA TYR A 104 -0.05 -4.87 8.07
C TYR A 104 0.69 -5.45 6.86
N VAL A 105 1.28 -6.64 7.00
CA VAL A 105 1.93 -7.36 5.89
C VAL A 105 0.94 -7.66 4.77
N ARG A 106 -0.28 -8.09 5.11
CA ARG A 106 -1.35 -8.27 4.12
C ARG A 106 -1.68 -6.96 3.41
N GLY A 107 -1.72 -5.84 4.13
CA GLY A 107 -1.94 -4.51 3.53
C GLY A 107 -0.85 -4.13 2.54
N LEU A 108 0.43 -4.35 2.89
CA LEU A 108 1.55 -4.12 1.98
C LEU A 108 1.49 -5.01 0.73
N LEU A 109 1.15 -6.29 0.92
CA LEU A 109 1.07 -7.27 -0.17
C LEU A 109 -0.12 -7.04 -1.10
N ASP A 110 -1.27 -6.63 -0.56
CA ASP A 110 -2.45 -6.36 -1.37
C ASP A 110 -2.25 -5.14 -2.31
N GLY A 111 -1.35 -4.22 -1.97
CA GLY A 111 -1.03 -3.08 -2.84
C GLY A 111 0.20 -3.26 -3.72
N ASP A 112 1.39 -3.39 -3.12
CA ASP A 112 2.67 -3.49 -3.86
C ASP A 112 3.24 -4.92 -3.89
N GLY A 113 2.43 -5.91 -3.52
CA GLY A 113 2.79 -7.32 -3.56
C GLY A 113 2.44 -8.01 -4.87
N SER A 114 3.04 -9.19 -5.06
CA SER A 114 2.67 -10.10 -6.15
C SER A 114 2.85 -11.55 -5.70
N VAL A 115 1.96 -12.40 -6.21
CA VAL A 115 2.05 -13.86 -6.09
C VAL A 115 1.99 -14.42 -7.51
N GLY A 116 2.83 -15.40 -7.82
CA GLY A 116 2.87 -16.00 -9.15
C GLY A 116 3.83 -17.16 -9.24
N PHE A 117 4.20 -17.51 -10.46
CA PHE A 117 5.17 -18.56 -10.76
C PHE A 117 6.34 -18.00 -11.55
N THR A 118 7.54 -18.49 -11.29
CA THR A 118 8.73 -18.21 -12.11
C THR A 118 8.62 -18.90 -13.46
N CYS A 119 9.50 -18.58 -14.41
CA CYS A 119 9.58 -19.29 -15.70
C CYS A 119 9.88 -20.80 -15.56
N LYS A 120 10.38 -21.23 -14.40
CA LYS A 120 10.62 -22.64 -14.05
C LYS A 120 9.42 -23.30 -13.34
N GLY A 121 8.31 -22.58 -13.17
CA GLY A 121 7.12 -23.07 -12.49
C GLY A 121 7.20 -23.04 -10.97
N GLU A 122 8.18 -22.35 -10.38
CA GLU A 122 8.31 -22.24 -8.92
C GLU A 122 7.41 -21.13 -8.38
N PRO A 123 6.62 -21.36 -7.33
CA PRO A 123 5.77 -20.32 -6.76
C PRO A 123 6.62 -19.24 -6.08
N PHE A 124 6.20 -17.99 -6.18
CA PHE A 124 6.82 -16.88 -5.47
C PHE A 124 5.78 -15.96 -4.82
N ILE A 125 6.24 -15.28 -3.78
CA ILE A 125 5.65 -14.06 -3.25
C ILE A 125 6.72 -12.97 -3.28
N ARG A 126 6.35 -11.77 -3.74
CA ARG A 126 7.26 -10.63 -3.83
C ARG A 126 6.55 -9.39 -3.28
N PHE A 127 7.34 -8.50 -2.69
CA PHE A 127 6.94 -7.14 -2.33
C PHE A 127 7.97 -6.19 -2.92
N VAL A 128 7.52 -5.17 -3.65
CA VAL A 128 8.38 -4.18 -4.30
C VAL A 128 8.25 -2.87 -3.53
N THR A 129 9.37 -2.29 -3.10
CA THR A 129 9.35 -1.01 -2.40
C THR A 129 10.67 -0.27 -2.57
N ALA A 130 10.60 1.06 -2.62
CA ALA A 130 11.79 1.91 -2.54
C ALA A 130 12.18 2.22 -1.09
N SER A 131 11.32 1.95 -0.10
CA SER A 131 11.62 2.21 1.30
C SER A 131 12.53 1.12 1.88
N PRO A 132 13.74 1.48 2.36
CA PRO A 132 14.61 0.52 3.06
C PRO A 132 13.98 -0.01 4.34
N ALA A 133 13.17 0.81 5.03
CA ALA A 133 12.51 0.42 6.27
C ALA A 133 11.43 -0.64 6.02
N ALA A 134 10.61 -0.45 4.98
CA ALA A 134 9.60 -1.43 4.58
C ALA A 134 10.24 -2.73 4.06
N ALA A 135 11.30 -2.63 3.26
CA ALA A 135 12.06 -3.78 2.77
C ALA A 135 12.66 -4.61 3.92
N ALA A 136 13.33 -3.95 4.87
CA ALA A 136 13.91 -4.60 6.04
C ALA A 136 12.84 -5.26 6.92
N PHE A 137 11.70 -4.60 7.12
CA PHE A 137 10.57 -5.19 7.83
C PHE A 137 10.04 -6.44 7.14
N PHE A 138 9.83 -6.40 5.83
CA PHE A 138 9.34 -7.53 5.06
C PHE A 138 10.32 -8.72 5.11
N CYS A 139 11.62 -8.47 4.98
CA CYS A 139 12.65 -9.51 5.11
C CYS A 139 12.67 -10.15 6.51
N ARG A 140 12.52 -9.34 7.59
CA ARG A 140 12.37 -9.87 8.96
C ARG A 140 11.13 -10.73 9.11
N THR A 141 10.01 -10.31 8.52
CA THR A 141 8.76 -11.09 8.50
C THR A 141 8.96 -12.43 7.81
N ILE A 142 9.60 -12.48 6.63
CA ILE A 142 9.90 -13.74 5.93
C ILE A 142 10.77 -14.64 6.81
N ARG A 143 11.81 -14.09 7.44
CA ARG A 143 12.68 -14.88 8.33
C ARG A 143 11.90 -15.47 9.50
N ARG A 144 11.00 -14.69 10.11
CA ARG A 144 10.18 -15.16 11.22
C ARG A 144 9.18 -16.24 10.80
N VAL A 145 8.49 -16.05 9.69
CA VAL A 145 7.40 -16.95 9.26
C VAL A 145 7.93 -18.20 8.59
N CYS A 146 8.95 -18.07 7.74
CA CYS A 146 9.43 -19.15 6.89
C CYS A 146 10.78 -19.73 7.35
N GLY A 147 11.44 -19.13 8.35
CA GLY A 147 12.76 -19.56 8.82
C GLY A 147 13.92 -19.27 7.85
N VAL A 148 13.64 -18.63 6.71
CA VAL A 148 14.65 -18.35 5.66
C VAL A 148 15.05 -16.88 5.66
N THR A 149 16.36 -16.62 5.53
CA THR A 149 16.85 -15.24 5.39
C THR A 149 16.76 -14.83 3.92
N ARG A 150 16.14 -13.68 3.67
CA ARG A 150 16.09 -13.03 2.36
C ARG A 150 16.68 -11.63 2.47
N THR A 151 17.33 -11.20 1.41
CA THR A 151 17.84 -9.84 1.24
C THR A 151 17.02 -9.16 0.16
N ALA A 152 16.64 -7.90 0.38
CA ALA A 152 16.10 -7.08 -0.69
C ALA A 152 17.21 -6.78 -1.70
N SER A 153 16.98 -7.13 -2.96
CA SER A 153 17.84 -6.71 -4.06
C SER A 153 17.34 -5.37 -4.61
N PRO A 154 18.22 -4.48 -5.09
CA PRO A 154 17.79 -3.37 -5.92
C PRO A 154 16.96 -3.89 -7.09
N THR A 155 15.94 -3.14 -7.49
CA THR A 155 15.26 -3.44 -8.75
C THR A 155 16.26 -3.16 -9.86
N ASP A 156 16.76 -4.19 -10.54
CA ASP A 156 17.64 -4.03 -11.69
C ASP A 156 16.89 -3.25 -12.79
N GLY A 157 17.20 -1.97 -12.91
CA GLY A 157 16.81 -1.12 -14.05
C GLY A 157 17.70 -1.32 -15.27
N THR A 158 18.47 -2.41 -15.32
CA THR A 158 19.24 -2.80 -16.50
C THR A 158 18.50 -3.87 -17.26
N GLU A 159 17.73 -3.45 -18.26
CA GLU A 159 17.60 -4.25 -19.48
C GLU A 159 19.01 -4.60 -19.92
N SER A 160 19.39 -5.85 -19.74
CA SER A 160 20.50 -6.44 -20.47
C SER A 160 20.04 -6.51 -21.91
N SER A 161 20.52 -5.57 -22.75
CA SER A 161 20.56 -5.81 -24.18
C SER A 161 21.32 -7.11 -24.43
N MET A 162 20.63 -8.09 -24.98
CA MET A 162 21.17 -9.09 -25.92
C MET A 162 20.07 -9.44 -26.92
#